data_AF-A0A7V7CUH0-F1
#
_entry.id   AF-A0A7V7CUH0-F1
#
_cell.length_a   1.000
_cell.length_b   1.000
_cell.length_c   1.000
_cell.angle_alpha   90.00
_cell.angle_beta   90.00
_cell.angle_gamma   90.00
#
_symmetry.space_group_name_H-M   'P 1'
#
loop_
_entity.id
_entity.type
_entity.pdbx_description
1 polymer ?
#
loop_
_entity_poly.entity_id
_entity_poly.type
_entity_poly.pdbx_seq_one_letter_code
_entity_poly.pdbx_strand_id
1 'polypeptide(L)' 'GTEKTILSLLKAHFSTVRHAKPAASRAGSAETYVVAMGFRANSPGPKEPHPEA' A
#
# COMPACT_ATOMS: atom_id res chain seq x y z
N GLY A 1 5.74 6.48 9.25
CA GLY A 1 4.36 6.81 8.85
C GLY A 1 3.69 5.55 8.34
N THR A 2 2.56 5.18 8.93
CA THR A 2 1.82 3.93 8.69
C THR A 2 1.52 3.67 7.21
N GLU A 3 1.27 4.74 6.44
CA GLU A 3 1.02 4.67 5.00
C GLU A 3 2.20 4.12 4.20
N LYS A 4 3.46 4.46 4.55
CA LYS A 4 4.64 3.93 3.85
C LYS A 4 4.79 2.43 4.04
N THR A 5 4.49 1.93 5.25
CA THR A 5 4.55 0.50 5.56
C THR A 5 3.51 -0.27 4.75
N ILE A 6 2.27 0.25 4.69
CA ILE A 6 1.19 -0.32 3.90
C ILE A 6 1.53 -0.32 2.40
N LEU A 7 2.04 0.78 1.87
CA LEU A 7 2.47 0.87 0.47
C LEU A 7 3.60 -0.10 0.13
N SER A 8 4.55 -0.30 1.05
CA SER A 8 5.64 -1.26 0.89
C SER A 8 5.12 -2.70 0.81
N LEU A 9 4.20 -3.06 1.72
CA LEU A 9 3.49 -4.35 1.71
C LEU A 9 2.76 -4.57 0.39
N LEU A 10 1.95 -3.60 -0.04
CA LEU A 10 1.20 -3.72 -1.30
C LEU A 10 2.14 -3.88 -2.50
N LYS A 11 3.24 -3.14 -2.56
CA LYS A 11 4.21 -3.27 -3.66
C LYS A 11 4.95 -4.61 -3.66
N ALA A 12 5.17 -5.20 -2.48
CA ALA A 12 5.74 -6.53 -2.41
C ALA A 12 4.77 -7.55 -2.99
N HIS A 13 3.50 -7.55 -2.57
CA HIS A 13 2.55 -8.61 -2.91
C HIS A 13 1.78 -8.42 -4.22
N PHE A 14 1.82 -7.24 -4.85
CA PHE A 14 1.04 -6.96 -6.07
C PHE A 14 1.92 -6.47 -7.21
N SER A 15 1.55 -6.83 -8.43
CA SER A 15 2.27 -6.43 -9.65
C SER A 15 2.11 -4.93 -9.96
N THR A 16 1.01 -4.32 -9.54
CA THR A 16 0.72 -2.90 -9.80
C THR A 16 0.03 -2.31 -8.59
N VAL A 17 0.51 -1.17 -8.10
CA VAL A 17 -0.07 -0.41 -6.98
C VAL A 17 -0.16 1.05 -7.41
N ARG A 18 -1.36 1.64 -7.34
CA ARG A 18 -1.61 3.02 -7.77
C ARG A 18 -2.55 3.74 -6.81
N HIS A 19 -2.31 5.03 -6.59
CA HIS A 19 -3.28 5.88 -5.91
C HIS A 19 -4.43 6.19 -6.85
N ALA A 20 -5.65 6.04 -6.36
CA ALA A 20 -6.86 6.38 -7.10
C ALA A 20 -7.63 7.45 -6.34
N LYS A 21 -8.25 8.36 -7.09
CA LYS A 21 -9.21 9.31 -6.52
C LYS A 21 -10.60 8.80 -6.89
N PRO A 22 -11.45 8.40 -5.94
CA PRO A 22 -12.81 8.03 -6.29
C PRO A 22 -13.54 9.28 -6.78
N ALA A 23 -14.31 9.14 -7.86
CA ALA A 23 -15.15 10.23 -8.38
C ALA A 23 -16.18 10.74 -7.35
N ALA A 24 -16.47 9.93 -6.32
CA ALA A 24 -17.36 10.25 -5.21
C ALA A 24 -16.68 10.96 -4.02
N SER A 25 -15.37 11.20 -4.06
CA SER A 25 -14.67 11.89 -2.96
C SER A 25 -15.15 13.33 -2.85
N ARG A 26 -15.92 13.62 -1.80
CA ARG A 26 -16.35 14.97 -1.44
C ARG A 26 -15.13 15.76 -0.98
N ALA A 27 -15.05 17.04 -1.36
CA ALA A 27 -13.90 17.92 -1.16
C ALA A 27 -13.49 18.20 0.31
N GLY A 28 -14.05 17.49 1.29
CA GLY A 28 -13.77 17.65 2.73
C GLY A 28 -13.18 16.43 3.43
N SER A 29 -13.05 15.28 2.75
CA SER A 29 -12.41 14.07 3.30
C SER A 29 -11.26 13.65 2.39
N ALA A 30 -10.03 13.80 2.88
CA ALA A 30 -8.81 13.28 2.24
C ALA A 30 -8.70 11.77 2.46
N GLU A 31 -9.67 11.01 1.95
CA GLU A 31 -9.59 9.56 1.94
C GLU A 31 -8.66 9.14 0.79
N THR A 32 -7.48 8.63 1.14
CA THR A 32 -6.50 8.13 0.17
C THR A 32 -6.85 6.70 -0.21
N TYR A 33 -7.21 6.48 -1.48
CA TYR A 33 -7.49 5.14 -2.00
C TYR A 33 -6.27 4.61 -2.76
N VAL A 34 -6.00 3.31 -2.58
CA VAL A 34 -4.93 2.60 -3.28
C VAL A 34 -5.52 1.38 -3.96
N VAL A 35 -5.27 1.24 -5.26
CA VAL A 35 -5.68 0.09 -6.06
C VAL A 35 -4.46 -0.78 -6.32
N ALA A 36 -4.54 -2.04 -5.92
CA ALA A 36 -3.49 -3.03 -6.10
C ALA A 36 -3.99 -4.20 -6.97
N MET A 37 -3.23 -4.57 -8.00
CA MET A 37 -3.63 -5.56 -9.01
C MET A 37 -2.54 -6.59 -9.26
N GLY A 38 -2.95 -7.81 -9.64
CA GLY A 38 -2.03 -8.91 -9.95
C GLY A 38 -1.31 -9.41 -8.70
N PHE A 39 -2.08 -9.88 -7.71
CA PHE A 39 -1.58 -10.45 -6.46
C PHE A 39 -0.64 -11.64 -6.71
N ARG A 40 0.47 -11.68 -5.97
CA ARG A 40 1.51 -12.72 -6.02
C ARG A 40 1.69 -13.28 -4.61
N ALA A 41 1.31 -14.54 -4.43
CA ALA A 41 1.39 -15.22 -3.14
C ALA A 41 2.83 -15.48 -2.64
N ASN A 42 3.84 -15.40 -3.54
CA ASN A 42 5.22 -15.77 -3.23
C ASN A 42 6.14 -14.59 -2.88
N SER A 43 5.60 -13.40 -2.59
CA SER A 43 6.48 -12.29 -2.19
C SER A 43 6.85 -12.41 -0.71
N PRO A 44 8.14 -12.47 -0.37
CA PRO A 44 8.56 -12.37 1.02
C PRO A 44 8.08 -11.02 1.54
N GLY A 45 7.21 -11.04 2.55
CA GLY A 45 6.75 -9.83 3.23
C GLY A 45 7.95 -9.01 3.71
N PRO A 46 7.77 -7.70 3.95
CA PRO A 46 8.88 -6.88 4.44
C PRO A 46 9.41 -7.46 5.74
N LYS A 47 10.63 -7.98 5.69
CA LYS A 47 11.46 -8.33 6.84
C LYS A 47 11.48 -7.11 7.77
N GLU A 48 10.78 -7.26 8.89
CA GLU A 48 10.71 -6.27 9.94
C GLU A 48 12.14 -5.80 10.28
N PRO A 49 12.44 -4.49 10.23
CA PRO A 49 13.74 -4.02 10.65
C PRO A 49 13.85 -4.34 12.15
N HIS A 50 14.76 -5.26 12.46
CA HIS A 50 15.18 -5.57 13.81
C HIS A 50 15.54 -4.26 14.51
N PRO A 51 14.98 -3.94 15.70
CA PRO A 51 15.45 -2.80 16.46
C PRO A 51 16.90 -3.09 16.85
N GLU A 52 17.84 -2.36 16.24
CA GLU A 52 19.21 -2.29 16.74
C GLU A 52 19.16 -1.62 18.11
N ALA A 53 19.80 -2.29 19.08
CA ALA A 53 19.76 -2.03 20.52
C ALA A 53 20.42 -0.70 20.94
#